data_AF-A0A7C5GFU9-F1
#
_entry.id   AF-A0A7C5GFU9-F1
#
_cell.length_a   1.000
_cell.length_b   1.000
_cell.length_c   1.000
_cell.angle_alpha   90.00
_cell.angle_beta   90.00
_cell.angle_gamma   90.00
#
_symmetry.space_group_name_H-M   'P 1'
#
loop_
_entity.id
_entity.type
_entity.pdbx_description
1 polymer ?
#
loop_
_entity_poly.entity_id
_entity_poly.type
_entity_poly.pdbx_seq_one_letter_code
_entity_poly.pdbx_strand_id
1 'polypeptide(L)'
;DLGIFTCYDLRDQKQMEYKEIGGFTSLFATIANEEQAKAMRDYLEKLHKDDYYLCPSFDPYNPLFDSKSYWLGPIWPQMNWMIYHGLKAYGFEKTAETVKKDLIELVSKLGFYEYFESQKAIVPNLKKGYGGNHFSWTAACTVDLLKISDNI
;
A
#
# COMPACT_ATOMS: atom_id res chain seq x y z
N ASP A 1 6.96 -15.54 13.11
CA ASP A 1 7.02 -14.08 13.11
C ASP A 1 6.45 -13.58 11.78
N LEU A 2 5.53 -12.61 11.81
CA LEU A 2 4.87 -12.06 10.61
C LEU A 2 5.75 -11.06 9.86
N GLY A 3 6.82 -10.55 10.47
CA GLY A 3 7.74 -9.60 9.85
C GLY A 3 7.14 -8.21 9.62
N ILE A 4 6.05 -7.88 10.31
CA ILE A 4 5.34 -6.59 10.28
C ILE A 4 4.74 -6.30 11.66
N PHE A 5 4.51 -5.03 11.96
CA PHE A 5 3.75 -4.63 13.16
C PHE A 5 2.29 -5.05 13.03
N THR A 6 1.71 -5.54 14.11
CA THR A 6 0.29 -5.92 14.18
C THR A 6 -0.40 -5.28 15.37
N CYS A 7 -1.72 -5.15 15.27
CA CYS A 7 -2.53 -4.71 16.40
C CYS A 7 -2.52 -5.76 17.52
N TYR A 8 -2.75 -5.30 18.75
CA TYR A 8 -2.91 -6.16 19.91
C TYR A 8 -4.35 -6.07 20.43
N ASP A 9 -5.01 -7.22 20.54
CA ASP A 9 -6.34 -7.32 21.12
C ASP A 9 -6.22 -7.34 22.65
N LEU A 10 -6.66 -6.27 23.30
CA LEU A 10 -6.62 -6.14 24.76
C LEU A 10 -7.68 -6.99 25.49
N ARG A 11 -8.77 -7.36 24.80
CA ARG A 11 -9.82 -8.21 25.37
C ARG A 11 -9.36 -9.66 25.45
N ASP A 12 -8.79 -10.16 24.36
CA ASP A 12 -8.29 -11.53 24.27
C ASP A 12 -6.80 -11.67 24.64
N GLN A 13 -6.12 -10.55 24.92
CA GLN A 13 -4.71 -10.47 25.28
C GLN A 13 -3.77 -11.17 24.28
N LYS A 14 -4.03 -10.97 22.98
CA LYS A 14 -3.27 -11.62 21.90
C LYS A 14 -2.91 -10.65 20.79
N GLN A 15 -1.81 -10.91 20.09
CA GLN A 15 -1.51 -10.22 18.84
C GLN A 15 -2.45 -10.70 17.73
N MET A 16 -2.82 -9.78 16.84
CA MET A 16 -3.48 -10.13 15.60
C MET A 16 -2.50 -10.89 14.70
N GLU A 17 -2.94 -12.01 14.15
CA GLU A 17 -2.09 -12.96 13.40
C GLU A 17 -2.17 -12.76 11.87
N TYR A 18 -2.53 -11.56 11.42
CA TYR A 18 -2.68 -11.21 10.01
C TYR A 18 -1.83 -9.99 9.66
N LYS A 19 -1.39 -9.90 8.40
CA LYS A 19 -0.70 -8.70 7.91
C LYS A 19 -1.74 -7.76 7.32
N GLU A 20 -1.77 -6.55 7.87
CA GLU A 20 -2.64 -5.47 7.42
C GLU A 20 -1.78 -4.25 7.11
N ILE A 21 -2.26 -3.39 6.21
CA ILE A 21 -1.51 -2.23 5.75
C ILE A 21 -1.14 -1.25 6.86
N GLY A 22 -1.92 -1.23 7.95
CA GLY A 22 -1.62 -0.44 9.14
C GLY A 22 -0.26 -0.75 9.75
N GLY A 23 0.24 -1.98 9.62
CA GLY A 23 1.56 -2.35 10.11
C GLY A 23 2.71 -1.59 9.44
N PHE A 24 2.53 -1.19 8.19
CA PHE A 24 3.54 -0.42 7.44
C PHE A 24 3.61 1.06 7.86
N THR A 25 2.63 1.60 8.59
CA THR A 25 2.72 3.01 9.06
C THR A 25 3.87 3.22 10.03
N SER A 26 4.42 2.13 10.59
CA SER A 26 5.65 2.15 11.39
C SER A 26 6.87 2.64 10.59
N LEU A 27 6.89 2.43 9.27
CA LEU A 27 7.90 3.01 8.37
C LEU A 27 7.72 4.54 8.29
N PHE A 28 6.50 5.02 8.11
CA PHE A 28 6.23 6.46 8.04
C PHE A 28 6.53 7.16 9.36
N ALA A 29 6.20 6.51 10.49
CA ALA A 29 6.50 7.01 11.82
C ALA A 29 7.99 6.89 12.20
N THR A 30 8.82 6.24 11.39
CA THR A 30 10.25 5.99 11.65
C THR A 30 10.55 5.28 12.98
N ILE A 31 9.65 4.37 13.38
CA ILE A 31 9.77 3.62 14.65
C ILE A 31 10.28 2.18 14.46
N ALA A 32 10.27 1.67 13.24
CA ALA A 32 10.83 0.35 12.94
C ALA A 32 12.37 0.40 13.03
N ASN A 33 12.99 -0.66 13.56
CA ASN A 33 14.44 -0.80 13.42
C ASN A 33 14.80 -1.23 11.97
N GLU A 34 16.09 -1.23 11.63
CA GLU A 34 16.53 -1.57 10.28
C GLU A 34 16.08 -2.96 9.81
N GLU A 35 16.12 -3.96 10.69
CA GLU A 35 15.76 -5.34 10.35
C GLU A 35 14.25 -5.46 10.06
N GLN A 36 13.42 -4.82 10.90
CA GLN A 36 11.97 -4.74 10.71
C GLN A 36 11.62 -3.99 9.43
N ALA A 37 12.31 -2.88 9.16
CA ALA A 37 12.10 -2.09 7.96
C ALA A 37 12.47 -2.88 6.69
N LYS A 38 13.61 -3.61 6.72
CA LYS A 38 14.02 -4.52 5.64
C LYS A 38 13.01 -5.63 5.43
N ALA A 39 12.49 -6.26 6.49
CA ALA A 39 11.48 -7.32 6.39
C ALA A 39 10.17 -6.83 5.73
N MET A 40 9.69 -5.65 6.13
CA MET A 40 8.51 -5.03 5.51
C MET A 40 8.74 -4.71 4.02
N ARG A 41 9.92 -4.14 3.69
CA ARG A 41 10.32 -3.86 2.30
C ARG A 41 10.38 -5.15 1.47
N ASP A 42 11.00 -6.20 1.98
CA ASP A 42 11.15 -7.48 1.29
C ASP A 42 9.78 -8.12 1.00
N TYR A 43 8.85 -8.01 1.95
CA TYR A 43 7.47 -8.48 1.75
C TYR A 43 6.76 -7.69 0.64
N LEU A 44 6.87 -6.36 0.59
CA LEU A 44 6.34 -5.55 -0.51
C LEU A 44 6.98 -5.94 -1.85
N GLU A 45 8.31 -6.10 -1.92
CA GLU A 45 8.98 -6.54 -3.14
C GLU A 45 8.50 -7.93 -3.60
N LYS A 46 8.20 -8.83 -2.66
CA LYS A 46 7.62 -10.14 -2.96
C LYS A 46 6.23 -10.01 -3.56
N LEU A 47 5.33 -9.22 -2.95
CA LEU A 47 3.98 -9.00 -3.48
C LEU A 47 4.02 -8.46 -4.91
N HIS A 48 4.93 -7.52 -5.19
CA HIS A 48 5.07 -6.97 -6.54
C HIS A 48 5.60 -8.01 -7.55
N LYS A 49 6.48 -8.93 -7.13
CA LYS A 49 6.92 -10.07 -7.96
C LYS A 49 5.78 -11.05 -8.26
N ASP A 50 4.83 -11.17 -7.34
CA ASP A 50 3.65 -12.03 -7.45
C ASP A 50 2.47 -11.33 -8.14
N ASP A 51 2.72 -10.31 -8.95
CA ASP A 51 1.77 -9.60 -9.81
C ASP A 51 0.70 -8.77 -9.07
N TYR A 52 1.06 -8.20 -7.92
CA TYR A 52 0.24 -7.20 -7.21
C TYR A 52 0.80 -5.79 -7.38
N TYR A 53 -0.10 -4.81 -7.53
CA TYR A 53 0.23 -3.42 -7.25
C TYR A 53 0.55 -3.26 -5.77
N LEU A 54 1.51 -2.39 -5.45
CA LEU A 54 1.82 -2.05 -4.06
C LEU A 54 1.03 -0.81 -3.63
N CYS A 55 0.52 -0.72 -2.39
CA CYS A 55 0.53 -1.68 -1.27
C CYS A 55 -0.90 -2.17 -0.97
N PRO A 56 -1.24 -3.47 -1.11
CA PRO A 56 -2.56 -4.01 -0.78
C PRO A 56 -2.92 -3.75 0.69
N SER A 57 -4.20 -3.50 0.98
CA SER A 57 -4.67 -3.23 2.35
C SER A 57 -4.58 -4.42 3.31
N PHE A 58 -4.56 -5.63 2.75
CA PHE A 58 -4.55 -6.90 3.48
C PHE A 58 -3.66 -7.93 2.77
N ASP A 59 -3.14 -8.90 3.52
CA ASP A 59 -2.24 -9.95 3.01
C ASP A 59 -2.89 -10.75 1.86
N PRO A 60 -2.38 -10.67 0.61
CA PRO A 60 -2.94 -11.43 -0.51
C PRO A 60 -2.84 -12.95 -0.40
N TYR A 61 -1.98 -13.45 0.50
CA TYR A 61 -1.87 -14.89 0.77
C TYR A 61 -2.84 -15.37 1.84
N ASN A 62 -3.59 -14.47 2.49
CA ASN A 62 -4.56 -14.84 3.51
C ASN A 62 -5.90 -15.24 2.87
N PRO A 63 -6.58 -16.30 3.34
CA PRO A 63 -7.88 -16.72 2.82
C PRO A 63 -9.01 -15.67 2.90
N LEU A 64 -8.88 -14.67 3.77
CA LEU A 64 -9.83 -13.56 3.93
C LEU A 64 -9.58 -12.41 2.94
N PHE A 65 -8.52 -12.48 2.12
CA PHE A 65 -8.24 -11.48 1.12
C PHE A 65 -9.35 -11.39 0.08
N ASP A 66 -9.81 -10.17 -0.16
CA ASP A 66 -10.70 -9.83 -1.26
C ASP A 66 -10.31 -8.46 -1.80
N SER A 67 -9.75 -8.48 -3.01
CA SER A 67 -9.22 -7.29 -3.68
C SER A 67 -10.26 -6.25 -4.06
N LYS A 68 -11.56 -6.53 -3.86
CA LYS A 68 -12.67 -5.59 -4.08
C LYS A 68 -13.27 -5.07 -2.78
N SER A 69 -13.07 -5.78 -1.68
CA SER A 69 -13.74 -5.50 -0.40
C SER A 69 -12.94 -4.51 0.45
N TYR A 70 -13.14 -3.21 0.19
CA TYR A 70 -12.76 -2.11 1.08
C TYR A 70 -11.34 -2.23 1.70
N TRP A 71 -11.19 -2.62 2.96
CA TRP A 71 -9.87 -2.77 3.64
C TRP A 71 -9.30 -4.20 3.62
N LEU A 72 -9.93 -5.15 2.92
CA LEU A 72 -9.53 -6.56 2.85
C LEU A 72 -8.65 -6.91 1.63
N GLY A 73 -8.05 -5.92 0.95
CA GLY A 73 -7.20 -6.20 -0.21
C GLY A 73 -6.92 -5.05 -1.18
N PRO A 74 -7.83 -4.10 -1.42
CA PRO A 74 -7.59 -2.98 -2.33
C PRO A 74 -6.36 -2.11 -2.00
N ILE A 75 -5.91 -1.35 -3.00
CA ILE A 75 -4.91 -0.27 -2.90
C ILE A 75 -5.58 1.02 -2.42
N TRP A 76 -5.00 1.65 -1.39
CA TRP A 76 -5.49 2.89 -0.80
C TRP A 76 -4.49 4.04 -1.00
N PRO A 77 -4.85 5.10 -1.74
CA PRO A 77 -3.92 6.18 -2.10
C PRO A 77 -3.23 6.84 -0.92
N GLN A 78 -3.97 7.18 0.14
CA GLN A 78 -3.41 7.85 1.31
C GLN A 78 -2.41 6.96 2.07
N MET A 79 -2.71 5.65 2.21
CA MET A 79 -1.79 4.72 2.86
C MET A 79 -0.53 4.52 2.01
N ASN A 80 -0.71 4.40 0.69
CA ASN A 80 0.39 4.24 -0.25
C ASN A 80 1.31 5.45 -0.26
N TRP A 81 0.74 6.66 -0.14
CA TRP A 81 1.48 7.90 0.04
C TRP A 81 2.30 7.90 1.34
N MET A 82 1.72 7.48 2.47
CA MET A 82 2.47 7.35 3.73
C MET A 82 3.60 6.32 3.61
N ILE A 83 3.33 5.17 3.01
CA ILE A 83 4.31 4.10 2.84
C ILE A 83 5.43 4.53 1.89
N TYR A 84 5.13 5.27 0.82
CA TYR A 84 6.13 5.88 -0.06
C TYR A 84 7.15 6.69 0.74
N HIS A 85 6.69 7.65 1.54
CA HIS A 85 7.56 8.50 2.36
C HIS A 85 8.30 7.71 3.44
N GLY A 86 7.65 6.72 4.06
CA GLY A 86 8.30 5.81 5.01
C GLY A 86 9.44 5.02 4.36
N LEU A 87 9.20 4.41 3.19
CA LEU A 87 10.24 3.69 2.45
C LEU A 87 11.43 4.59 2.11
N LYS A 88 11.18 5.85 1.73
CA LYS A 88 12.25 6.83 1.48
C LYS A 88 13.03 7.18 2.75
N ALA A 89 12.37 7.35 3.88
CA ALA A 89 13.01 7.63 5.16
C ALA A 89 14.01 6.53 5.58
N TYR A 90 13.75 5.27 5.18
CA TYR A 90 14.65 4.14 5.40
C TYR A 90 15.63 3.88 4.24
N GLY A 91 15.69 4.75 3.22
CA GLY A 91 16.60 4.62 2.09
C GLY A 91 16.20 3.57 1.04
N PHE A 92 14.96 3.07 1.08
CA PHE A 92 14.44 2.06 0.15
C PHE A 92 13.89 2.67 -1.15
N GLU A 93 14.69 3.51 -1.81
CA GLU A 93 14.25 4.35 -2.93
C GLU A 93 13.59 3.55 -4.07
N LYS A 94 14.16 2.39 -4.44
CA LYS A 94 13.61 1.55 -5.51
C LYS A 94 12.19 1.05 -5.20
N THR A 95 11.94 0.65 -3.94
CA THR A 95 10.62 0.16 -3.53
C THR A 95 9.64 1.33 -3.44
N ALA A 96 10.08 2.47 -2.88
CA ALA A 96 9.28 3.69 -2.85
C ALA A 96 8.84 4.11 -4.27
N GLU A 97 9.76 4.16 -5.22
CA GLU A 97 9.42 4.50 -6.60
C GLU A 97 8.49 3.49 -7.28
N THR A 98 8.50 2.23 -6.85
CA THR A 98 7.52 1.23 -7.30
C THR A 98 6.12 1.56 -6.76
N VAL A 99 5.98 1.85 -5.47
CA VAL A 99 4.71 2.29 -4.85
C VAL A 99 4.14 3.52 -5.54
N LYS A 100 5.00 4.53 -5.81
CA LYS A 100 4.61 5.73 -6.54
C LYS A 100 4.10 5.39 -7.95
N LYS A 101 4.87 4.63 -8.73
CA LYS A 101 4.52 4.28 -10.12
C LYS A 101 3.21 3.50 -10.20
N ASP A 102 3.05 2.49 -9.35
CA ASP A 102 1.84 1.67 -9.27
C ASP A 102 0.60 2.53 -8.99
N LEU A 103 0.66 3.42 -7.99
CA LEU A 103 -0.46 4.31 -7.68
C LEU A 103 -0.77 5.29 -8.82
N ILE A 104 0.25 5.89 -9.44
CA ILE A 104 0.06 6.81 -10.56
C ILE A 104 -0.54 6.08 -11.77
N GLU A 105 -0.14 4.85 -12.05
CA GLU A 105 -0.72 4.03 -13.12
C GLU A 105 -2.22 3.78 -12.87
N LEU A 106 -2.59 3.34 -11.67
CA LEU A 106 -3.97 3.09 -11.28
C LEU A 106 -4.84 4.34 -11.43
N VAL A 107 -4.38 5.48 -10.92
CA VAL A 107 -5.10 6.75 -11.02
C VAL A 107 -5.19 7.24 -12.46
N SER A 108 -4.12 7.11 -13.25
CA SER A 108 -4.11 7.52 -14.66
C SER A 108 -5.08 6.71 -15.51
N LYS A 109 -5.23 5.42 -15.21
CA LYS A 109 -6.11 4.51 -15.94
C LYS A 109 -7.57 4.60 -15.51
N LEU A 110 -7.81 4.67 -14.21
CA LEU A 110 -9.13 4.48 -13.62
C LEU A 110 -9.75 5.77 -13.09
N GLY A 111 -8.98 6.85 -12.97
CA GLY A 111 -9.41 8.14 -12.41
C GLY A 111 -9.29 8.21 -10.88
N PHE A 112 -9.83 9.29 -10.31
CA PHE A 112 -9.73 9.57 -8.87
C PHE A 112 -10.82 8.86 -8.06
N TYR A 113 -10.54 7.64 -7.63
CA TYR A 113 -11.40 6.81 -6.80
C TYR A 113 -10.85 6.62 -5.39
N GLU A 114 -11.71 6.17 -4.48
CA GLU A 114 -11.39 5.96 -3.07
C GLU A 114 -10.32 4.89 -2.85
N TYR A 115 -10.45 3.75 -3.53
CA TYR A 115 -9.52 2.62 -3.52
C TYR A 115 -9.55 1.85 -4.84
N PHE A 116 -8.54 1.01 -5.08
CA PHE A 116 -8.31 0.37 -6.39
C PHE A 116 -8.03 -1.12 -6.25
N GLU A 117 -8.29 -1.87 -7.32
CA GLU A 117 -7.89 -3.27 -7.46
C GLU A 117 -6.37 -3.42 -7.29
N SER A 118 -5.94 -4.41 -6.51
CA SER A 118 -4.54 -4.69 -6.22
C SER A 118 -3.93 -5.76 -7.11
N GLN A 119 -4.72 -6.60 -7.78
CA GLN A 119 -4.25 -7.62 -8.71
C GLN A 119 -4.03 -7.03 -10.11
N LYS A 120 -2.77 -7.05 -10.60
CA LYS A 120 -2.42 -6.49 -11.91
C LYS A 120 -3.17 -7.16 -13.06
N ALA A 121 -3.39 -8.47 -12.98
CA ALA A 121 -4.17 -9.21 -13.97
C ALA A 121 -5.63 -8.74 -14.13
N ILE A 122 -6.25 -8.13 -13.11
CA ILE A 122 -7.67 -7.73 -13.15
C ILE A 122 -7.83 -6.31 -13.70
N VAL A 123 -6.91 -5.40 -13.37
CA VAL A 123 -6.98 -3.97 -13.72
C VAL A 123 -7.19 -3.68 -15.22
N PRO A 124 -6.61 -4.43 -16.19
CA PRO A 124 -6.92 -4.29 -17.62
C PRO A 124 -8.40 -4.31 -17.98
N ASN A 125 -9.22 -5.02 -17.22
CA ASN A 125 -10.65 -5.19 -17.50
C ASN A 125 -11.53 -4.17 -16.77
N LEU A 126 -10.94 -3.31 -15.93
CA LEU A 126 -11.67 -2.32 -15.15
C LEU A 126 -11.75 -0.99 -15.90
N LYS A 127 -12.91 -0.32 -15.75
CA LYS A 127 -13.16 1.04 -16.26
C LYS A 127 -13.24 2.09 -15.15
N LYS A 128 -13.27 1.65 -13.90
CA LYS A 128 -13.39 2.49 -12.70
C LYS A 128 -12.64 1.85 -11.54
N GLY A 129 -12.20 2.67 -10.59
CA GLY A 129 -11.82 2.19 -9.27
C GLY A 129 -13.05 1.77 -8.46
N TYR A 130 -12.82 1.51 -7.19
CA TYR A 130 -13.84 1.12 -6.23
C TYR A 130 -14.19 2.27 -5.28
N GLY A 131 -15.28 2.10 -4.52
CA GLY A 131 -15.75 3.12 -3.58
C GLY A 131 -16.24 4.41 -4.26
N GLY A 132 -16.08 5.53 -3.56
CA GLY A 132 -16.43 6.86 -4.06
C GLY A 132 -15.59 7.33 -5.26
N ASN A 133 -16.20 8.12 -6.15
CA ASN A 133 -15.48 8.81 -7.22
C ASN A 133 -15.16 10.27 -6.84
N HIS A 134 -14.27 10.92 -7.60
CA HIS A 134 -13.75 12.27 -7.33
C HIS A 134 -13.17 12.40 -5.91
N PHE A 135 -12.49 11.36 -5.45
CA PHE A 135 -12.06 11.26 -4.07
C PHE A 135 -10.89 12.20 -3.76
N SER A 136 -11.08 13.12 -2.83
CA SER A 136 -10.18 14.27 -2.65
C SER A 136 -8.77 13.89 -2.20
N TRP A 137 -8.61 12.88 -1.31
CA TRP A 137 -7.27 12.44 -0.94
C TRP A 137 -6.52 11.82 -2.12
N THR A 138 -7.23 11.27 -3.10
CA THR A 138 -6.59 10.58 -4.22
C THR A 138 -5.95 11.63 -5.10
N ALA A 139 -6.71 12.69 -5.41
CA ALA A 139 -6.18 13.87 -6.09
C ALA A 139 -5.01 14.50 -5.32
N ALA A 140 -5.15 14.71 -4.00
CA ALA A 140 -4.10 15.33 -3.19
C ALA A 140 -2.80 14.53 -3.19
N CYS A 141 -2.87 13.21 -2.92
CA CYS A 141 -1.70 12.33 -2.94
C CYS A 141 -1.06 12.26 -4.33
N THR A 142 -1.86 12.19 -5.39
CA THR A 142 -1.34 12.20 -6.77
C THR A 142 -0.59 13.49 -7.09
N VAL A 143 -1.12 14.67 -6.73
CA VAL A 143 -0.46 15.95 -6.97
C VAL A 143 0.88 16.03 -6.22
N ASP A 144 0.92 15.60 -4.96
CA ASP A 144 2.15 15.59 -4.18
C ASP A 144 3.22 14.68 -4.79
N LEU A 145 2.85 13.43 -5.13
CA LEU A 145 3.78 12.45 -5.71
C LEU A 145 4.34 12.90 -7.06
N LEU A 146 3.56 13.60 -7.88
CA LEU A 146 4.02 14.11 -9.17
C LEU A 146 4.98 15.30 -9.02
N LYS A 147 4.73 16.22 -8.09
CA LYS A 147 5.60 17.39 -7.82
C LYS A 147 7.02 17.01 -7.41
N ILE A 148 7.19 15.87 -6.73
CA ILE A 148 8.50 15.40 -6.23
C ILE A 148 9.45 15.00 -7.38
N SER A 149 8.95 14.91 -8.62
CA SER A 149 9.75 14.51 -9.80
C SER A 149 10.57 15.65 -10.42
N ASP A 150 10.39 16.90 -10.00
CA ASP A 150 10.96 18.09 -10.66
C ASP A 150 12.25 18.66 -10.00
N ASN A 151 12.89 17.90 -9.11
CA ASN A 151 14.23 18.26 -8.60
C ASN A 151 15.30 17.38 -9.24
N ILE A 152 15.55 17.60 -10.53
CA ILE A 152 16.79 17.20 -11.24
C ILE A 152 17.59 18.47 -11.51
#